data_AF-A0A2G6MMQ0-F1
#
_entry.id   AF-A0A2G6MMQ0-F1
#
_cell.length_a   1.000
_cell.length_b   1.000
_cell.length_c   1.000
_cell.angle_alpha   90.00
_cell.angle_beta   90.00
_cell.angle_gamma   90.00
#
_symmetry.space_group_name_H-M   'P 1'
#
loop_
_entity.id
_entity.type
_entity.pdbx_description
1 polymer ?
#
loop_
_entity_poly.entity_id
_entity_poly.type
_entity_poly.pdbx_seq_one_letter_code
_entity_poly.pdbx_strand_id
1 'polypeptide(L)'
;MSILEQIISGGQTGADQAALDTAIKFSIPHGGWITWGRRTEDGPLPEKYQLQEMSTTDYPSRTRQNIMNSGGTVILSHGLLTGGSKLTYSFASAAGKPVCHIDLLNNDIFEAALILNSFLLENQIGVLNVAGPRASQDPAIYFDVKSVIESTLYLMFLDKEATMGIAIEVPVMDEQGQAHSLDQAVAWIDQDLSLKTKMAMGRMDERGVIDIYFGLMDYIKYRTGLDNVESPLLERLRRDTKSTVDPVGYRYTPEDGVMVVVKTLKAYMSKHYTLRILP
;
A
#
# COMPACT_ATOMS: atom_id res chain seq x y z
N MET A 1 4.62 3.17 19.27
CA MET A 1 4.44 2.85 17.84
C MET A 1 3.35 3.71 17.27
N SER A 2 3.67 4.55 16.29
CA SER A 2 2.64 5.18 15.47
C SER A 2 2.17 4.13 14.47
N ILE A 3 0.89 3.76 14.51
CA ILE A 3 0.29 2.93 13.47
C ILE A 3 -0.09 3.90 12.35
N LEU A 4 0.36 3.65 11.12
CA LEU A 4 -0.13 4.41 9.97
C LEU A 4 -1.61 4.05 9.77
N GLU A 5 -2.49 4.96 10.19
CA GLU A 5 -3.94 4.77 10.19
C GLU A 5 -4.55 5.06 8.83
N GLN A 6 -4.00 6.03 8.10
CA GLN A 6 -4.54 6.44 6.80
C GLN A 6 -3.48 7.11 5.92
N ILE A 7 -3.54 6.85 4.62
CA ILE A 7 -2.78 7.59 3.60
C ILE A 7 -3.73 8.49 2.81
N ILE A 8 -3.42 9.78 2.71
CA ILE A 8 -4.18 10.72 1.89
C ILE A 8 -3.31 11.35 0.81
N SER A 9 -3.94 11.79 -0.27
CA SER A 9 -3.27 12.41 -1.41
C SER A 9 -4.25 13.26 -2.22
N GLY A 10 -3.74 14.06 -3.16
CA GLY A 10 -4.53 14.87 -4.08
C GLY A 10 -5.09 14.13 -5.30
N GLY A 11 -4.75 12.85 -5.47
CA GLY A 11 -5.22 12.01 -6.56
C GLY A 11 -4.63 12.29 -7.94
N GLN A 12 -3.63 13.18 -8.04
CA GLN A 12 -2.91 13.39 -9.31
C GLN A 12 -2.20 12.11 -9.78
N THR A 13 -1.89 12.00 -11.07
CA THR A 13 -0.99 10.96 -11.58
C THR A 13 0.38 11.03 -10.87
N GLY A 14 1.22 10.00 -11.02
CA GLY A 14 2.54 9.97 -10.39
C GLY A 14 2.44 9.66 -8.89
N ALA A 15 3.09 10.48 -8.06
CA ALA A 15 3.25 10.22 -6.62
C ALA A 15 1.92 10.08 -5.86
N ASP A 16 0.96 10.95 -6.19
CA ASP A 16 -0.35 11.00 -5.54
C ASP A 16 -1.12 9.68 -5.71
N GLN A 17 -1.18 9.13 -6.93
CA GLN A 17 -1.84 7.85 -7.21
C GLN A 17 -1.04 6.65 -6.69
N ALA A 18 0.29 6.68 -6.74
CA ALA A 18 1.13 5.63 -6.17
C ALA A 18 0.86 5.41 -4.68
N ALA A 19 0.70 6.50 -3.93
CA ALA A 19 0.34 6.44 -2.52
C ALA A 19 -1.03 5.79 -2.28
N LEU A 20 -2.04 6.18 -3.06
CA LEU A 20 -3.40 5.65 -2.94
C LEU A 20 -3.48 4.18 -3.36
N ASP A 21 -2.81 3.80 -4.44
CA ASP A 21 -2.74 2.41 -4.90
C ASP A 21 -2.01 1.52 -3.87
N THR A 22 -0.95 2.03 -3.24
CA THR A 22 -0.25 1.31 -2.16
C THR A 22 -1.16 1.11 -0.95
N ALA A 23 -1.90 2.15 -0.56
CA ALA A 23 -2.86 2.05 0.53
C ALA A 23 -3.97 1.01 0.23
N ILE A 24 -4.52 1.01 -0.98
CA ILE A 24 -5.50 0.02 -1.44
C ILE A 24 -4.88 -1.39 -1.46
N LYS A 25 -3.64 -1.54 -1.94
CA LYS A 25 -2.93 -2.83 -1.98
C LYS A 25 -2.87 -3.45 -0.59
N PHE A 26 -2.52 -2.68 0.42
CA PHE A 26 -2.32 -3.15 1.81
C PHE A 26 -3.54 -2.99 2.73
N SER A 27 -4.71 -2.67 2.18
CA SER A 27 -5.94 -2.45 2.96
C SER A 27 -5.79 -1.36 4.05
N ILE A 28 -4.91 -0.38 3.81
CA ILE A 28 -4.78 0.82 4.63
C ILE A 28 -5.90 1.77 4.20
N PRO A 29 -6.66 2.36 5.15
CA PRO A 29 -7.59 3.44 4.85
C PRO A 29 -6.93 4.50 3.96
N HIS A 30 -7.64 4.95 2.94
CA HIS A 30 -7.14 5.97 2.02
C HIS A 30 -8.19 7.03 1.75
N GLY A 31 -7.74 8.20 1.30
CA GLY A 31 -8.63 9.26 0.86
C GLY A 31 -7.89 10.54 0.52
N GLY A 32 -8.48 11.67 0.89
CA GLY A 32 -7.95 13.00 0.62
C GLY A 32 -8.94 13.84 -0.16
N TRP A 33 -8.47 14.99 -0.59
CA TRP A 33 -9.25 16.01 -1.28
C TRP A 33 -8.76 16.18 -2.70
N ILE A 34 -9.71 16.17 -3.64
CA ILE A 34 -9.48 16.38 -5.06
C ILE A 34 -10.28 17.58 -5.54
N THR A 35 -9.84 18.24 -6.61
CA THR A 35 -10.60 19.33 -7.23
C THR A 35 -11.95 18.84 -7.76
N TRP A 36 -12.93 19.76 -7.84
CA TRP A 36 -14.23 19.50 -8.47
C TRP A 36 -14.09 18.85 -9.86
N GLY A 37 -14.91 17.84 -10.12
CA GLY A 37 -14.85 17.00 -11.32
C GLY A 37 -13.73 15.95 -11.28
N ARG A 38 -13.18 15.67 -10.09
CA ARG A 38 -12.10 14.68 -9.85
C ARG A 38 -10.89 14.85 -10.78
N ARG A 39 -10.55 16.09 -11.15
CA ARG A 39 -9.60 16.37 -12.24
C ARG A 39 -8.17 15.92 -11.91
N THR A 40 -7.58 15.15 -12.83
CA THR A 40 -6.15 14.84 -12.92
C THR A 40 -5.63 15.25 -14.31
N GLU A 41 -4.34 15.08 -14.59
CA GLU A 41 -3.83 15.33 -15.94
C GLU A 41 -4.30 14.31 -16.99
N ASP A 42 -4.63 13.09 -16.58
CA ASP A 42 -5.14 12.02 -17.45
C ASP A 42 -6.68 11.93 -17.43
N GLY A 43 -7.35 13.01 -17.03
CA GLY A 43 -8.81 13.09 -16.92
C GLY A 43 -9.33 12.83 -15.50
N PRO A 44 -10.63 12.56 -15.33
CA PRO A 44 -11.22 12.32 -14.03
C PRO A 44 -10.67 11.08 -13.33
N LEU A 45 -10.32 11.21 -12.05
CA LEU A 45 -9.84 10.11 -11.22
C LEU A 45 -10.93 9.04 -11.05
N PRO A 46 -10.65 7.74 -11.27
CA PRO A 46 -11.63 6.67 -11.11
C PRO A 46 -12.28 6.59 -9.72
N GLU A 47 -13.50 6.05 -9.64
CA GLU A 47 -14.29 5.92 -8.41
C GLU A 47 -13.71 4.94 -7.38
N LYS A 48 -12.75 4.09 -7.77
CA LYS A 48 -12.08 3.18 -6.82
C LYS A 48 -11.38 3.95 -5.68
N TYR A 49 -10.96 5.20 -5.96
CA TYR A 49 -10.27 6.05 -5.00
C TYR A 49 -11.25 6.89 -4.17
N GLN A 50 -11.28 6.69 -2.85
CA GLN A 50 -12.24 7.29 -1.92
C GLN A 50 -11.89 8.74 -1.53
N LEU A 51 -11.81 9.64 -2.51
CA LEU A 51 -11.48 11.07 -2.30
C LEU A 51 -12.72 11.96 -2.26
N GLN A 52 -12.65 13.02 -1.46
CA GLN A 52 -13.68 14.05 -1.32
C GLN A 52 -13.42 15.18 -2.33
N GLU A 53 -14.46 15.57 -3.07
CA GLU A 53 -14.37 16.69 -4.00
C GLU A 53 -14.45 18.04 -3.29
N MET A 54 -13.52 18.93 -3.63
CA MET A 54 -13.61 20.35 -3.31
C MET A 54 -14.73 20.98 -4.12
N SER A 55 -15.30 22.08 -3.62
CA SER A 55 -16.23 22.94 -4.38
C SER A 55 -15.55 23.79 -5.47
N THR A 56 -14.24 23.62 -5.67
CA THR A 56 -13.43 24.42 -6.59
C THR A 56 -12.57 23.54 -7.47
N THR A 57 -12.18 24.07 -8.63
CA THR A 57 -11.28 23.41 -9.57
C THR A 57 -9.80 23.75 -9.35
N ASP A 58 -9.48 24.46 -8.27
CA ASP A 58 -8.17 25.01 -7.98
C ASP A 58 -7.25 23.99 -7.27
N TYR A 59 -6.10 23.69 -7.87
CA TYR A 59 -5.13 22.73 -7.32
C TYR A 59 -4.52 23.16 -5.97
N PRO A 60 -4.11 24.43 -5.77
CA PRO A 60 -3.67 24.92 -4.46
C PRO A 60 -4.68 24.66 -3.33
N SER A 61 -5.97 24.83 -3.58
CA SER A 61 -7.03 24.65 -2.57
C SER A 61 -7.11 23.21 -2.07
N ARG A 62 -7.13 22.21 -2.97
CA ARG A 62 -7.08 20.80 -2.56
C ARG A 62 -5.78 20.45 -1.81
N THR A 63 -4.66 21.07 -2.21
CA THR A 63 -3.33 20.82 -1.62
C THR A 63 -3.30 21.30 -0.17
N ARG A 64 -3.82 22.50 0.10
CA ARG A 64 -3.96 23.01 1.47
C ARG A 64 -4.85 22.11 2.32
N GLN A 65 -5.98 21.67 1.77
CA GLN A 65 -6.91 20.83 2.52
C GLN A 65 -6.30 19.48 2.93
N ASN A 66 -5.55 18.83 2.02
CA ASN A 66 -4.82 17.60 2.35
C ASN A 66 -3.77 17.83 3.44
N ILE A 67 -3.00 18.92 3.37
CA ILE A 67 -2.02 19.27 4.41
C ILE A 67 -2.69 19.47 5.77
N MET A 68 -3.82 20.18 5.82
CA MET A 68 -4.51 20.47 7.09
C MET A 68 -5.11 19.21 7.72
N ASN A 69 -5.58 18.27 6.89
CA ASN A 69 -6.24 17.04 7.31
C ASN A 69 -5.28 15.86 7.57
N SER A 70 -3.96 16.08 7.55
CA SER A 70 -2.96 15.07 7.89
C SER A 70 -2.18 15.42 9.16
N GLY A 71 -1.53 14.43 9.77
CA GLY A 71 -0.55 14.63 10.84
C GLY A 71 0.78 15.18 10.32
N GLY A 72 1.13 14.86 9.07
CA GLY A 72 2.28 15.39 8.37
C GLY A 72 2.21 15.16 6.87
N THR A 73 3.12 15.78 6.12
CA THR A 73 3.23 15.62 4.66
C THR A 73 4.61 15.13 4.27
N VAL A 74 4.68 14.01 3.55
CA VAL A 74 5.91 13.62 2.84
C VAL A 74 5.80 14.03 1.37
N ILE A 75 6.88 14.58 0.83
CA ILE A 75 7.01 14.96 -0.57
C ILE A 75 8.17 14.16 -1.15
N LEU A 76 7.89 13.31 -2.13
CA LEU A 76 8.91 12.53 -2.83
C LEU A 76 9.12 13.08 -4.24
N SER A 77 10.37 13.24 -4.65
CA SER A 77 10.73 13.71 -5.98
C SER A 77 12.11 13.24 -6.41
N HIS A 78 12.37 13.21 -7.71
CA HIS A 78 13.74 13.19 -8.23
C HIS A 78 14.29 14.62 -8.31
N GLY A 79 15.22 14.96 -7.41
CA GLY A 79 15.84 16.26 -7.33
C GLY A 79 15.03 17.30 -6.54
N LEU A 80 15.38 18.56 -6.77
CA LEU A 80 14.79 19.71 -6.08
C LEU A 80 13.29 19.87 -6.35
N LEU A 81 12.55 20.31 -5.33
CA LEU A 81 11.13 20.60 -5.46
C LEU A 81 10.86 21.73 -6.44
N THR A 82 9.97 21.48 -7.39
CA THR A 82 9.47 22.46 -8.36
C THR A 82 7.93 22.47 -8.39
N GLY A 83 7.35 23.49 -9.04
CA GLY A 83 5.91 23.56 -9.30
C GLY A 83 5.01 23.27 -8.09
N GLY A 84 4.07 22.34 -8.27
CA GLY A 84 3.11 21.93 -7.23
C GLY A 84 3.78 21.37 -5.98
N SER A 85 4.85 20.57 -6.10
CA SER A 85 5.55 19.99 -4.96
C SER A 85 6.23 21.06 -4.09
N LYS A 86 6.84 22.09 -4.71
CA LYS A 86 7.40 23.23 -3.98
C LYS A 86 6.32 24.04 -3.26
N LEU A 87 5.15 24.18 -3.89
CA LEU A 87 4.00 24.84 -3.29
C LEU A 87 3.49 24.05 -2.07
N THR A 88 3.38 22.73 -2.16
CA THR A 88 3.02 21.82 -1.06
C THR A 88 3.95 22.03 0.13
N TYR A 89 5.27 22.03 -0.10
CA TYR A 89 6.25 22.26 0.96
C TYR A 89 6.05 23.62 1.64
N SER A 90 5.89 24.67 0.83
CA SER A 90 5.69 26.04 1.32
C SER A 90 4.41 26.17 2.15
N PHE A 91 3.32 25.52 1.72
CA PHE A 91 2.05 25.52 2.46
C PHE A 91 2.14 24.74 3.77
N ALA A 92 2.77 23.57 3.79
CA ALA A 92 2.93 22.79 5.01
C ALA A 92 3.80 23.52 6.04
N SER A 93 4.92 24.09 5.59
CA SER A 93 5.81 24.91 6.42
C SER A 93 5.08 26.14 6.97
N ALA A 94 4.36 26.89 6.13
CA ALA A 94 3.60 28.07 6.57
C ALA A 94 2.46 27.72 7.54
N ALA A 95 1.87 26.53 7.43
CA ALA A 95 0.85 26.03 8.34
C ALA A 95 1.40 25.45 9.65
N GLY A 96 2.73 25.39 9.82
CA GLY A 96 3.37 24.75 10.98
C GLY A 96 3.14 23.24 11.04
N LYS A 97 2.81 22.59 9.92
CA LYS A 97 2.61 21.14 9.83
C LYS A 97 3.95 20.45 9.56
N PRO A 98 4.24 19.29 10.19
CA PRO A 98 5.40 18.47 9.85
C PRO A 98 5.47 18.20 8.35
N VAL A 99 6.61 18.48 7.73
CA VAL A 99 6.85 18.26 6.31
C VAL A 99 8.23 17.67 6.08
N CYS A 100 8.30 16.58 5.31
CA CYS A 100 9.53 15.90 4.94
C CYS A 100 9.66 15.89 3.41
N HIS A 101 10.79 16.35 2.89
CA HIS A 101 11.15 16.18 1.48
C HIS A 101 12.19 15.06 1.39
N ILE A 102 11.90 14.05 0.58
CA ILE A 102 12.82 12.96 0.27
C ILE A 102 13.18 13.06 -1.21
N ASP A 103 14.46 13.34 -1.48
CA ASP A 103 15.01 13.40 -2.82
C ASP A 103 15.57 12.02 -3.22
N LEU A 104 14.90 11.39 -4.18
CA LEU A 104 15.20 10.04 -4.67
C LEU A 104 16.39 9.99 -5.64
N LEU A 105 17.00 11.14 -5.99
CA LEU A 105 18.32 11.14 -6.64
C LEU A 105 19.47 11.00 -5.64
N ASN A 106 19.20 11.31 -4.36
CA ASN A 106 20.21 11.35 -3.31
C ASN A 106 20.01 10.25 -2.24
N ASN A 107 18.92 9.51 -2.32
CA ASN A 107 18.59 8.42 -1.41
C ASN A 107 18.06 7.26 -2.24
N ASP A 108 18.59 6.06 -2.02
CA ASP A 108 17.96 4.88 -2.58
C ASP A 108 16.60 4.59 -1.91
N ILE A 109 15.87 3.60 -2.43
CA ILE A 109 14.53 3.25 -1.93
C ILE A 109 14.54 2.88 -0.44
N PHE A 110 15.58 2.18 0.03
CA PHE A 110 15.65 1.72 1.41
C PHE A 110 16.02 2.87 2.36
N GLU A 111 16.97 3.72 1.96
CA GLU A 111 17.31 4.96 2.68
C GLU A 111 16.10 5.89 2.78
N ALA A 112 15.38 6.09 1.67
CA ALA A 112 14.14 6.87 1.64
C ALA A 112 13.07 6.29 2.59
N ALA A 113 12.95 4.96 2.65
CA ALA A 113 12.02 4.30 3.56
C ALA A 113 12.42 4.47 5.04
N LEU A 114 13.72 4.42 5.37
CA LEU A 114 14.21 4.70 6.71
C LEU A 114 13.92 6.15 7.14
N ILE A 115 14.11 7.11 6.23
CA ILE A 115 13.79 8.52 6.47
C ILE A 115 12.29 8.70 6.70
N LEU A 116 11.45 8.10 5.85
CA LEU A 116 10.00 8.17 5.99
C LEU A 116 9.54 7.52 7.30
N ASN A 117 10.05 6.34 7.64
CA ASN A 117 9.71 5.66 8.88
C ASN A 117 10.08 6.50 10.11
N SER A 118 11.29 7.09 10.11
CA SER A 118 11.74 7.98 11.20
C SER A 118 10.84 9.22 11.31
N PHE A 119 10.51 9.85 10.18
CA PHE A 119 9.60 10.99 10.13
C PHE A 119 8.21 10.66 10.72
N LEU A 120 7.66 9.49 10.40
CA LEU A 120 6.37 9.03 10.91
C LEU A 120 6.40 8.81 12.43
N LEU A 121 7.47 8.20 12.95
CA LEU A 121 7.62 7.89 14.37
C LEU A 121 7.88 9.14 15.22
N GLU A 122 8.82 9.99 14.81
CA GLU A 122 9.19 11.21 15.53
C GLU A 122 8.03 12.19 15.67
N ASN A 123 7.18 12.26 14.63
CA ASN A 123 6.04 13.18 14.58
C ASN A 123 4.70 12.53 14.95
N GLN A 124 4.70 11.24 15.33
CA GLN A 124 3.50 10.47 15.69
C GLN A 124 2.38 10.59 14.64
N ILE A 125 2.76 10.44 13.36
CA ILE A 125 1.84 10.65 12.23
C ILE A 125 0.98 9.40 12.06
N GLY A 126 -0.32 9.50 12.37
CA GLY A 126 -1.34 8.49 12.04
C GLY A 126 -1.93 8.67 10.64
N VAL A 127 -2.17 9.92 10.21
CA VAL A 127 -2.66 10.25 8.86
C VAL A 127 -1.54 10.91 8.07
N LEU A 128 -1.01 10.23 7.06
CA LEU A 128 0.08 10.73 6.21
C LEU A 128 -0.49 11.33 4.92
N ASN A 129 -0.17 12.58 4.62
CA ASN A 129 -0.33 13.13 3.28
C ASN A 129 0.91 12.82 2.44
N VAL A 130 0.73 12.23 1.27
CA VAL A 130 1.82 11.97 0.32
C VAL A 130 1.61 12.87 -0.90
N ALA A 131 2.69 13.53 -1.32
CA ALA A 131 2.70 14.38 -2.50
C ALA A 131 3.97 14.18 -3.33
N GLY A 132 3.93 14.61 -4.60
CA GLY A 132 5.09 14.65 -5.47
C GLY A 132 4.72 15.09 -6.89
N PRO A 133 5.68 15.04 -7.83
CA PRO A 133 5.43 15.29 -9.24
C PRO A 133 4.34 14.39 -9.83
N ARG A 134 3.68 14.93 -10.85
CA ARG A 134 2.77 14.20 -11.73
C ARG A 134 3.54 13.40 -12.78
N ALA A 135 2.93 12.34 -13.31
CA ALA A 135 3.60 11.41 -14.23
C ALA A 135 4.19 12.08 -15.48
N SER A 136 3.51 13.11 -16.03
CA SER A 136 4.02 13.86 -17.18
C SER A 136 5.29 14.67 -16.89
N GLN A 137 5.57 14.99 -15.62
CA GLN A 137 6.79 15.67 -15.20
C GLN A 137 7.90 14.70 -14.83
N ASP A 138 7.52 13.54 -14.27
CA ASP A 138 8.44 12.51 -13.84
C ASP A 138 7.79 11.13 -14.04
N PRO A 139 8.09 10.44 -15.15
CA PRO A 139 7.47 9.15 -15.46
C PRO A 139 7.84 8.01 -14.49
N ALA A 140 8.97 8.13 -13.76
CA ALA A 140 9.44 7.09 -12.85
C ALA A 140 8.81 7.21 -11.45
N ILE A 141 8.40 8.43 -11.05
CA ILE A 141 8.01 8.74 -9.67
C ILE A 141 6.92 7.83 -9.10
N TYR A 142 6.00 7.34 -9.92
CA TYR A 142 4.94 6.44 -9.46
C TYR A 142 5.53 5.17 -8.81
N PHE A 143 6.47 4.52 -9.50
CA PHE A 143 7.04 3.25 -9.06
C PHE A 143 7.95 3.42 -7.85
N ASP A 144 8.71 4.52 -7.80
CA ASP A 144 9.62 4.78 -6.70
C ASP A 144 8.86 5.16 -5.42
N VAL A 145 7.81 6.00 -5.52
CA VAL A 145 6.95 6.31 -4.37
C VAL A 145 6.27 5.07 -3.83
N LYS A 146 5.74 4.20 -4.71
CA LYS A 146 5.19 2.91 -4.31
C LYS A 146 6.23 2.09 -3.55
N SER A 147 7.42 1.92 -4.12
CA SER A 147 8.51 1.13 -3.52
C SER A 147 8.96 1.65 -2.16
N VAL A 148 9.04 2.98 -1.98
CA VAL A 148 9.39 3.60 -0.70
C VAL A 148 8.32 3.36 0.36
N ILE A 149 7.04 3.51 0.01
CA ILE A 149 5.95 3.27 0.96
C ILE A 149 5.88 1.78 1.33
N GLU A 150 5.99 0.87 0.36
CA GLU A 150 6.00 -0.58 0.63
C GLU A 150 7.17 -0.98 1.54
N SER A 151 8.37 -0.44 1.28
CA SER A 151 9.55 -0.67 2.12
C SER A 151 9.38 -0.09 3.53
N THR A 152 8.69 1.06 3.65
CA THR A 152 8.34 1.65 4.95
C THR A 152 7.39 0.74 5.73
N LEU A 153 6.38 0.18 5.08
CA LEU A 153 5.45 -0.77 5.71
C LEU A 153 6.17 -2.04 6.16
N TYR A 154 7.16 -2.51 5.40
CA TYR A 154 7.99 -3.64 5.79
C TYR A 154 8.83 -3.33 7.04
N LEU A 155 9.45 -2.15 7.11
CA LEU A 155 10.18 -1.70 8.31
C LEU A 155 9.27 -1.64 9.55
N MET A 156 8.03 -1.14 9.39
CA MET A 156 7.04 -1.12 10.46
C MET A 156 6.63 -2.53 10.91
N PHE A 157 6.50 -3.47 9.97
CA PHE A 157 6.24 -4.87 10.26
C PHE A 157 7.36 -5.50 11.08
N LEU A 158 8.63 -5.29 10.67
CA LEU A 158 9.79 -5.82 11.39
C LEU A 158 9.88 -5.30 12.84
N ASP A 159 9.63 -4.00 13.05
CA ASP A 159 9.64 -3.40 14.39
C ASP A 159 8.53 -3.99 15.27
N LYS A 160 7.36 -4.27 14.68
CA LYS A 160 6.22 -4.87 15.37
C LYS A 160 6.50 -6.31 15.76
N GLU A 161 7.07 -7.08 14.84
CA GLU A 161 7.46 -8.47 15.07
C GLU A 161 8.48 -8.56 16.21
N ALA A 162 9.51 -7.70 16.19
CA ALA A 162 10.54 -7.63 17.23
C ALA A 162 9.96 -7.26 18.61
N THR A 163 8.92 -6.40 18.64
CA THR A 163 8.36 -5.88 19.89
C THR A 163 7.22 -6.74 20.46
N MET A 164 6.36 -7.29 19.61
CA MET A 164 5.12 -8.00 20.00
C MET A 164 5.18 -9.51 19.79
N GLY A 165 6.23 -10.02 19.12
CA GLY A 165 6.38 -11.42 18.76
C GLY A 165 5.57 -11.84 17.54
N ILE A 166 5.84 -13.06 17.06
CA ILE A 166 5.24 -13.62 15.85
C ILE A 166 3.82 -14.12 16.13
N ALA A 167 2.81 -13.40 15.63
CA ALA A 167 1.42 -13.84 15.69
C ALA A 167 1.08 -14.92 14.63
N ILE A 168 1.87 -14.98 13.55
CA ILE A 168 1.66 -15.84 12.39
C ILE A 168 2.83 -16.82 12.30
N GLU A 169 2.62 -18.06 12.75
CA GLU A 169 3.63 -19.11 12.61
C GLU A 169 3.71 -19.55 11.14
N VAL A 170 4.89 -19.41 10.54
CA VAL A 170 5.15 -19.85 9.16
C VAL A 170 5.24 -21.38 9.13
N PRO A 171 4.48 -22.07 8.27
CA PRO A 171 4.62 -23.51 8.10
C PRO A 171 6.01 -23.91 7.61
N VAL A 172 6.37 -25.18 7.83
CA VAL A 172 7.59 -25.75 7.25
C VAL A 172 7.45 -25.82 5.73
N MET A 173 8.48 -25.39 5.00
CA MET A 173 8.50 -25.39 3.54
C MET A 173 9.05 -26.71 2.99
N ASP A 174 8.33 -27.81 3.17
CA ASP A 174 8.73 -29.15 2.70
C ASP A 174 8.09 -29.54 1.36
N GLU A 175 6.92 -29.01 1.03
CA GLU A 175 6.21 -29.28 -0.23
C GLU A 175 6.09 -28.04 -1.12
N GLN A 176 6.76 -28.06 -2.27
CA GLN A 176 6.53 -27.08 -3.34
C GLN A 176 5.28 -27.45 -4.13
N GLY A 177 4.40 -26.48 -4.38
CA GLY A 177 3.16 -26.71 -5.13
C GLY A 177 3.06 -25.89 -6.42
N GLN A 178 2.06 -26.22 -7.23
CA GLN A 178 1.69 -25.48 -8.43
C GLN A 178 0.16 -25.34 -8.45
N ALA A 179 -0.34 -24.29 -7.80
CA ALA A 179 -1.77 -24.06 -7.73
C ALA A 179 -2.31 -23.63 -9.11
N HIS A 180 -3.54 -24.03 -9.42
CA HIS A 180 -4.24 -23.72 -10.66
C HIS A 180 -5.43 -22.77 -10.45
N SER A 181 -5.81 -22.52 -9.20
CA SER A 181 -6.89 -21.60 -8.81
C SER A 181 -6.64 -20.98 -7.44
N LEU A 182 -7.32 -19.86 -7.16
CA LEU A 182 -7.31 -19.25 -5.83
C LEU A 182 -7.87 -20.17 -4.75
N ASP A 183 -8.96 -20.88 -5.04
CA ASP A 183 -9.57 -21.83 -4.09
C ASP A 183 -8.59 -22.95 -3.71
N GLN A 184 -7.85 -23.47 -4.68
CA GLN A 184 -6.83 -24.49 -4.42
C GLN A 184 -5.67 -23.94 -3.59
N ALA A 185 -5.17 -22.75 -3.93
CA ALA A 185 -4.10 -22.08 -3.18
C ALA A 185 -4.52 -21.86 -1.71
N VAL A 186 -5.73 -21.33 -1.48
CA VAL A 186 -6.27 -21.10 -0.14
C VAL A 186 -6.48 -22.39 0.63
N ALA A 187 -6.98 -23.45 -0.02
CA ALA A 187 -7.18 -24.75 0.63
C ALA A 187 -5.86 -25.38 1.10
N TRP A 188 -4.80 -25.29 0.28
CA TRP A 188 -3.47 -25.77 0.64
C TRP A 188 -2.89 -25.00 1.82
N ILE A 189 -2.93 -23.67 1.76
CA ILE A 189 -2.43 -22.83 2.85
C ILE A 189 -3.24 -23.07 4.14
N ASP A 190 -4.57 -23.19 4.05
CA ASP A 190 -5.38 -23.56 5.21
C ASP A 190 -4.95 -24.90 5.79
N GLN A 191 -4.72 -25.93 4.97
CA GLN A 191 -4.30 -27.24 5.49
C GLN A 191 -3.00 -27.18 6.29
N ASP A 192 -2.04 -26.35 5.87
CA ASP A 192 -0.71 -26.28 6.46
C ASP A 192 -0.63 -25.39 7.71
N LEU A 193 -1.53 -24.41 7.85
CA LEU A 193 -1.51 -23.47 8.97
C LEU A 193 -1.98 -24.10 10.29
N SER A 194 -1.31 -23.76 11.39
CA SER A 194 -1.76 -24.16 12.74
C SER A 194 -3.12 -23.51 13.09
N LEU A 195 -3.93 -24.19 13.92
CA LEU A 195 -5.21 -23.62 14.38
C LEU A 195 -5.01 -22.27 15.07
N LYS A 196 -3.91 -22.11 15.81
CA LYS A 196 -3.56 -20.85 16.47
C LYS A 196 -3.39 -19.73 15.44
N THR A 197 -2.62 -19.96 14.36
CA THR A 197 -2.41 -18.98 13.29
C THR A 197 -3.71 -18.66 12.55
N LYS A 198 -4.53 -19.68 12.21
CA LYS A 198 -5.85 -19.48 11.57
C LYS A 198 -6.76 -18.58 12.41
N MET A 199 -6.86 -18.87 13.71
CA MET A 199 -7.66 -18.07 14.66
C MET A 199 -7.08 -16.67 14.85
N ALA A 200 -5.76 -16.48 14.80
CA ALA A 200 -5.14 -15.16 14.83
C ALA A 200 -5.50 -14.35 13.59
N MET A 201 -5.30 -14.91 12.40
CA MET A 201 -5.65 -14.29 11.12
C MET A 201 -7.15 -13.97 11.03
N GLY A 202 -8.02 -14.87 11.49
CA GLY A 202 -9.47 -14.65 11.49
C GLY A 202 -9.89 -13.45 12.34
N ARG A 203 -9.17 -13.15 13.43
CA ARG A 203 -9.47 -12.04 14.37
C ARG A 203 -8.87 -10.69 13.96
N MET A 204 -7.87 -10.68 13.09
CA MET A 204 -7.27 -9.44 12.61
C MET A 204 -8.31 -8.55 11.91
N ASP A 205 -8.16 -7.24 12.02
CA ASP A 205 -8.89 -6.32 11.15
C ASP A 205 -8.38 -6.40 9.70
N GLU A 206 -8.95 -5.59 8.80
CA GLU A 206 -8.56 -5.58 7.38
C GLU A 206 -7.06 -5.24 7.17
N ARG A 207 -6.43 -4.50 8.09
CA ARG A 207 -5.01 -4.13 8.01
C ARG A 207 -4.09 -5.29 8.36
N GLY A 208 -4.62 -6.37 8.96
CA GLY A 208 -3.88 -7.62 9.17
C GLY A 208 -3.36 -8.26 7.88
N VAL A 209 -3.85 -7.82 6.71
CA VAL A 209 -3.28 -8.18 5.41
C VAL A 209 -1.78 -7.85 5.33
N ILE A 210 -1.31 -6.76 5.97
CA ILE A 210 0.12 -6.39 6.00
C ILE A 210 0.94 -7.47 6.72
N ASP A 211 0.49 -7.87 7.91
CA ASP A 211 1.18 -8.88 8.73
C ASP A 211 1.21 -10.24 8.00
N ILE A 212 0.08 -10.62 7.39
CA ILE A 212 -0.02 -11.88 6.64
C ILE A 212 0.86 -11.84 5.40
N TYR A 213 0.87 -10.72 4.69
CA TYR A 213 1.69 -10.55 3.49
C TYR A 213 3.16 -10.70 3.82
N PHE A 214 3.72 -9.87 4.71
CA PHE A 214 5.14 -9.94 5.01
C PHE A 214 5.55 -11.20 5.77
N GLY A 215 4.67 -11.74 6.62
CA GLY A 215 4.95 -12.96 7.38
C GLY A 215 4.89 -14.25 6.55
N LEU A 216 4.03 -14.34 5.54
CA LEU A 216 3.81 -15.57 4.75
C LEU A 216 4.21 -15.45 3.28
N MET A 217 4.71 -14.30 2.79
CA MET A 217 4.98 -14.10 1.36
C MET A 217 5.81 -15.23 0.74
N ASP A 218 6.98 -15.55 1.32
CA ASP A 218 7.87 -16.56 0.76
C ASP A 218 7.27 -17.97 0.82
N TYR A 219 6.60 -18.29 1.92
CA TYR A 219 5.85 -19.54 2.05
C TYR A 219 4.72 -19.64 1.01
N ILE A 220 3.92 -18.60 0.83
CA ILE A 220 2.82 -18.56 -0.15
C ILE A 220 3.39 -18.76 -1.55
N LYS A 221 4.46 -18.04 -1.90
CA LYS A 221 5.09 -18.15 -3.21
C LYS A 221 5.55 -19.57 -3.50
N TYR A 222 6.28 -20.18 -2.57
CA TYR A 222 6.77 -21.54 -2.66
C TYR A 222 5.62 -22.56 -2.75
N ARG A 223 4.64 -22.45 -1.86
CA ARG A 223 3.54 -23.41 -1.72
C ARG A 223 2.57 -23.38 -2.91
N THR A 224 2.38 -22.21 -3.51
CA THR A 224 1.44 -22.02 -4.62
C THR A 224 2.14 -22.03 -5.99
N GLY A 225 3.46 -21.96 -6.01
CA GLY A 225 4.28 -21.92 -7.22
C GLY A 225 4.33 -20.55 -7.88
N LEU A 226 3.96 -19.46 -7.19
CA LEU A 226 3.95 -18.09 -7.76
C LEU A 226 5.35 -17.57 -8.10
N ASP A 227 6.42 -18.14 -7.52
CA ASP A 227 7.81 -17.80 -7.89
C ASP A 227 8.16 -18.25 -9.32
N ASN A 228 7.38 -19.15 -9.91
CA ASN A 228 7.58 -19.60 -11.28
C ASN A 228 6.80 -18.68 -12.24
N VAL A 229 7.51 -18.10 -13.21
CA VAL A 229 6.91 -17.28 -14.29
C VAL A 229 5.91 -18.06 -15.15
N GLU A 230 6.00 -19.39 -15.18
CA GLU A 230 5.06 -20.30 -15.86
C GLU A 230 3.93 -20.81 -14.92
N SER A 231 3.76 -20.18 -13.76
CA SER A 231 2.70 -20.54 -12.81
C SER A 231 1.32 -20.41 -13.43
N PRO A 232 0.50 -21.50 -13.45
CA PRO A 232 -0.87 -21.46 -13.95
C PRO A 232 -1.74 -20.49 -13.16
N LEU A 233 -1.54 -20.41 -11.83
CA LEU A 233 -2.21 -19.42 -10.99
C LEU A 233 -1.81 -17.99 -11.39
N LEU A 234 -0.51 -17.71 -11.54
CA LEU A 234 -0.03 -16.38 -11.92
C LEU A 234 -0.58 -15.95 -13.29
N GLU A 235 -0.57 -16.86 -14.27
CA GLU A 235 -1.11 -16.61 -15.60
C GLU A 235 -2.60 -16.27 -15.54
N ARG A 236 -3.37 -17.04 -14.77
CA ARG A 236 -4.81 -16.80 -14.57
C ARG A 236 -5.06 -15.43 -13.94
N LEU A 237 -4.42 -15.14 -12.81
CA LEU A 237 -4.56 -13.86 -12.11
C LEU A 237 -4.20 -12.67 -12.99
N ARG A 238 -3.16 -12.82 -13.82
CA ARG A 238 -2.77 -11.81 -14.79
C ARG A 238 -3.84 -11.59 -15.86
N ARG A 239 -4.50 -12.64 -16.36
CA ARG A 239 -5.60 -12.51 -17.34
C ARG A 239 -6.80 -11.79 -16.73
N ASP A 240 -7.17 -12.16 -15.50
CA ASP A 240 -8.30 -11.55 -14.79
C ASP A 240 -8.05 -10.05 -14.51
N THR A 241 -6.80 -9.68 -14.23
CA THR A 241 -6.39 -8.28 -13.99
C THR A 241 -6.29 -7.46 -15.28
N LYS A 242 -5.89 -8.06 -16.41
CA LYS A 242 -5.84 -7.36 -17.72
C LYS A 242 -7.23 -6.97 -18.24
N SER A 243 -8.29 -7.61 -17.74
CA SER A 243 -9.67 -7.20 -18.01
C SER A 243 -10.06 -5.89 -17.28
N THR A 244 -9.22 -5.40 -16.36
CA THR A 244 -9.45 -4.23 -15.51
C THR A 244 -8.26 -3.25 -15.55
N VAL A 245 -7.90 -2.78 -16.75
CA VAL A 245 -7.07 -1.59 -17.05
C VAL A 245 -5.65 -1.56 -16.45
N ASP A 246 -4.66 -1.27 -17.29
CA ASP A 246 -3.51 -0.47 -16.87
C ASP A 246 -3.03 0.48 -17.99
N PRO A 247 -3.05 1.82 -17.77
CA PRO A 247 -2.57 2.81 -18.74
C PRO A 247 -1.05 3.07 -18.65
N VAL A 248 -0.34 2.56 -17.63
CA VAL A 248 1.01 3.02 -17.26
C VAL A 248 2.12 1.99 -17.56
N GLY A 249 1.79 0.80 -18.08
CA GLY A 249 2.77 -0.24 -18.41
C GLY A 249 3.18 -1.11 -17.20
N TYR A 250 2.37 -1.11 -16.14
CA TYR A 250 2.39 -2.03 -15.01
C TYR A 250 2.44 -3.49 -15.47
N ARG A 251 3.53 -4.16 -15.10
CA ARG A 251 3.67 -5.60 -15.29
C ARG A 251 3.19 -6.29 -14.02
N TYR A 252 2.10 -7.03 -14.13
CA TYR A 252 1.62 -7.91 -13.05
C TYR A 252 2.74 -8.85 -12.58
N THR A 253 3.04 -8.79 -11.28
CA THR A 253 4.18 -9.46 -10.64
C THR A 253 3.75 -10.69 -9.82
N PRO A 254 4.67 -11.62 -9.47
CA PRO A 254 4.43 -12.62 -8.45
C PRO A 254 3.90 -12.04 -7.13
N GLU A 255 4.43 -10.90 -6.71
CA GLU A 255 4.05 -10.17 -5.48
C GLU A 255 2.59 -9.70 -5.53
N ASP A 256 2.09 -9.29 -6.69
CA ASP A 256 0.66 -9.00 -6.89
C ASP A 256 -0.19 -10.25 -6.72
N GLY A 257 0.26 -11.37 -7.30
CA GLY A 257 -0.38 -12.67 -7.13
C GLY A 257 -0.45 -13.10 -5.67
N VAL A 258 0.64 -12.93 -4.93
CA VAL A 258 0.69 -13.19 -3.48
C VAL A 258 -0.32 -12.31 -2.77
N MET A 259 -0.41 -11.02 -3.08
CA MET A 259 -1.38 -10.13 -2.44
C MET A 259 -2.83 -10.56 -2.69
N VAL A 260 -3.16 -11.04 -3.90
CA VAL A 260 -4.49 -11.60 -4.18
C VAL A 260 -4.76 -12.84 -3.34
N VAL A 261 -3.78 -13.75 -3.22
CA VAL A 261 -3.90 -14.94 -2.37
C VAL A 261 -4.08 -14.53 -0.90
N VAL A 262 -3.29 -13.59 -0.39
CA VAL A 262 -3.36 -13.09 0.99
C VAL A 262 -4.74 -12.50 1.29
N LYS A 263 -5.29 -11.64 0.43
CA LYS A 263 -6.62 -11.05 0.63
C LYS A 263 -7.71 -12.11 0.63
N THR A 264 -7.63 -13.08 -0.31
CA THR A 264 -8.57 -14.20 -0.38
C THR A 264 -8.49 -15.07 0.87
N LEU A 265 -7.27 -15.39 1.31
CA LEU A 265 -6.99 -16.16 2.51
C LEU A 265 -7.49 -15.43 3.76
N LYS A 266 -7.25 -14.13 3.90
CA LYS A 266 -7.76 -13.32 5.03
C LYS A 266 -9.28 -13.36 5.08
N ALA A 267 -9.97 -13.17 3.95
CA ALA A 267 -11.42 -13.25 3.88
C ALA A 267 -11.95 -14.65 4.27
N TYR A 268 -11.27 -15.71 3.80
CA TYR A 268 -11.56 -17.09 4.19
C TYR A 268 -11.39 -17.29 5.70
N MET A 269 -10.27 -16.85 6.28
CA MET A 269 -10.01 -16.98 7.72
C MET A 269 -11.03 -16.21 8.57
N SER A 270 -11.37 -14.97 8.18
CA SER A 270 -12.40 -14.17 8.84
C SER A 270 -13.76 -14.87 8.86
N LYS A 271 -14.11 -15.59 7.78
CA LYS A 271 -15.40 -16.28 7.65
C LYS A 271 -15.46 -17.57 8.46
N HIS A 272 -14.37 -18.34 8.48
CA HIS A 272 -14.33 -19.72 8.98
C HIS A 272 -13.71 -19.87 10.38
N TYR A 273 -12.85 -18.95 10.83
CA TYR A 273 -12.07 -19.06 12.07
C TYR A 273 -12.25 -17.86 13.01
N THR A 274 -13.43 -17.26 13.00
CA THR A 274 -13.89 -16.34 14.05
C THR A 274 -14.83 -17.06 15.01
N LEU A 275 -14.54 -16.97 16.31
CA LEU A 275 -15.48 -17.40 17.35
C LEU A 275 -16.75 -16.56 17.24
N ARG A 276 -17.87 -17.22 16.91
CA ARG A 276 -19.19 -16.60 16.94
C ARG A 276 -19.83 -16.96 18.27
N ILE A 277 -20.14 -15.96 19.09
CA ILE A 277 -21.08 -16.14 20.19
C ILE A 277 -22.45 -16.26 19.54
N LEU A 278 -22.99 -17.47 19.48
CA LEU A 278 -24.36 -17.69 19.03
C LEU A 278 -25.30 -17.24 20.16
N PRO A 279 -26.31 -16.39 19.87
CA PRO A 279 -27.27 -15.92 20.87
C PRO A 279 -28.20 -17.03 21.37
#